data_AF-A0A0N0ZVY4-F1
#
_entry.id   AF-A0A0N0ZVY4-F1
#
_cell.length_a   1.000
_cell.length_b   1.000
_cell.length_c   1.000
_cell.angle_alpha   90.00
_cell.angle_beta   90.00
_cell.angle_gamma   90.00
#
_symmetry.space_group_name_H-M   'P 1'
#
loop_
_entity.id
_entity.type
_entity.pdbx_description
1 polymer ?
#
loop_
_entity_poly.entity_id
_entity_poly.type
_entity_poly.pdbx_seq_one_letter_code
_entity_poly.pdbx_strand_id
1 'polypeptide(L)'
;MNNFNFYSFLEENGYQKETIRQANGETFCYNYQKELTENIWNCVTFQKDKTISGASPKNGLLFKNAPQPKTKEEADILLKQIEEY
;
A
#
# COMPACT_ATOMS: atom_id res chain seq x y z
N MET A 1 -8.32 8.31 22.58
CA MET A 1 -8.68 7.93 21.19
C MET A 1 -7.41 7.47 20.51
N ASN A 2 -7.36 6.21 20.07
CA ASN A 2 -6.23 5.75 19.26
C ASN A 2 -6.39 6.35 17.87
N ASN A 3 -5.45 7.20 17.47
CA ASN A 3 -5.40 7.70 16.09
C ASN A 3 -5.03 6.51 15.20
N PHE A 4 -5.88 6.17 14.24
CA PHE A 4 -5.59 5.12 13.26
C PHE A 4 -4.30 5.47 12.50
N ASN A 5 -3.37 4.52 12.45
CA ASN A 5 -2.11 4.66 11.72
C ASN A 5 -2.07 3.63 10.59
N PHE A 6 -2.26 4.09 9.36
CA PHE A 6 -2.32 3.21 8.19
C PHE A 6 -1.01 2.46 7.93
N TYR A 7 0.15 3.07 8.23
CA TYR A 7 1.45 2.41 8.05
C TYR A 7 1.62 1.23 8.99
N SER A 8 1.33 1.42 10.29
CA SER A 8 1.36 0.33 11.27
C SER A 8 0.35 -0.76 10.94
N PHE A 9 -0.85 -0.38 10.48
CA PHE A 9 -1.86 -1.32 10.03
C PHE A 9 -1.37 -2.20 8.86
N LEU A 10 -0.65 -1.64 7.89
CA LEU A 10 -0.08 -2.42 6.79
C LEU A 10 0.98 -3.41 7.28
N GLU A 11 1.89 -2.97 8.15
CA GLU A 11 2.94 -3.83 8.72
C GLU A 11 2.34 -4.98 9.55
N GLU A 12 1.30 -4.70 10.36
CA GLU A 12 0.55 -5.71 11.11
C GLU A 12 -0.17 -6.73 10.20
N ASN A 13 -0.52 -6.34 8.97
CA ASN A 13 -1.14 -7.22 7.97
C ASN A 13 -0.13 -7.93 7.05
N GLY A 14 1.16 -7.85 7.38
CA GLY A 14 2.23 -8.58 6.68
C GLY A 14 2.82 -7.86 5.47
N TYR A 15 2.52 -6.57 5.28
CA TYR A 15 3.15 -5.79 4.22
C TYR A 15 4.57 -5.39 4.61
N GLN A 16 5.49 -5.51 3.66
CA GLN A 16 6.88 -5.12 3.80
C GLN A 16 7.10 -3.79 3.08
N LYS A 17 7.74 -2.85 3.78
CA LYS A 17 8.08 -1.54 3.25
C LYS A 17 9.39 -1.56 2.47
N GLU A 18 9.33 -1.11 1.23
CA GLU A 18 10.47 -0.78 0.39
C GLU A 18 10.53 0.73 0.14
N THR A 19 11.74 1.30 0.16
CA THR A 19 11.96 2.72 -0.13
C THR A 19 12.60 2.87 -1.50
N ILE A 20 11.86 3.44 -2.45
CA ILE A 20 12.34 3.68 -3.80
C ILE A 20 12.93 5.08 -3.86
N ARG A 21 14.19 5.19 -4.30
CA ARG A 21 14.92 6.46 -4.38
C ARG A 21 15.21 6.85 -5.83
N GLN A 22 15.26 8.14 -6.06
CA GLN A 22 15.78 8.72 -7.30
C GLN A 22 17.32 8.70 -7.31
N ALA A 23 17.92 8.95 -8.48
CA ALA A 23 19.38 8.98 -8.65
C ALA A 23 20.07 10.06 -7.79
N ASN A 24 19.35 11.13 -7.43
CA ASN A 24 19.83 12.18 -6.52
C ASN A 24 19.75 11.80 -5.02
N GLY A 25 19.29 10.59 -4.71
CA GLY A 25 19.12 10.09 -3.34
C GLY A 25 17.81 10.47 -2.67
N GLU A 26 16.97 11.34 -3.27
CA GLU A 26 15.65 11.66 -2.75
C GLU A 26 14.71 10.45 -2.79
N THR A 27 13.85 10.32 -1.78
CA THR A 27 12.78 9.32 -1.82
C THR A 27 11.77 9.67 -2.90
N PHE A 28 11.56 8.75 -3.84
CA PHE A 28 10.52 8.84 -4.86
C PHE A 28 9.16 8.41 -4.28
N CYS A 29 9.10 7.21 -3.71
CA CYS A 29 7.92 6.64 -3.07
C CYS A 29 8.30 5.56 -2.04
N TYR A 30 7.34 5.19 -1.21
CA TYR A 30 7.42 3.97 -0.40
C TYR A 30 6.48 2.94 -0.99
N ASN A 31 6.97 1.73 -1.25
CA ASN A 31 6.14 0.64 -1.73
C ASN A 31 5.92 -0.36 -0.60
N TYR A 32 4.67 -0.61 -0.23
CA TYR A 32 4.30 -1.66 0.71
C TYR A 32 3.82 -2.85 -0.10
N GLN A 33 4.49 -4.00 0.02
CA GLN A 33 4.17 -5.19 -0.76
C GLN A 33 3.97 -6.41 0.13
N LYS A 34 3.07 -7.30 -0.28
CA LYS A 34 2.78 -8.53 0.44
C LYS A 34 2.66 -9.68 -0.55
N GLU A 35 3.32 -10.79 -0.21
CA GLU A 35 3.11 -12.06 -0.89
C GLU A 35 1.79 -12.66 -0.42
N LEU A 36 0.85 -12.85 -1.33
CA LEU A 36 -0.46 -13.43 -1.03
C LEU A 36 -0.41 -14.95 -1.08
N THR A 37 0.34 -15.47 -2.06
CA THR A 37 0.69 -16.87 -2.25
C THR A 37 1.98 -16.93 -3.07
N GLU A 38 2.59 -18.10 -3.19
CA GLU A 38 3.90 -18.29 -3.84
C GLU A 38 4.00 -17.54 -5.19
N ASN A 39 4.93 -16.59 -5.27
CA ASN A 39 5.18 -15.75 -6.45
C ASN A 39 4.02 -14.83 -6.89
N ILE A 40 3.00 -14.62 -6.05
CA ILE A 40 1.88 -13.70 -6.32
C ILE A 40 1.88 -12.59 -5.27
N TRP A 41 2.09 -11.36 -5.75
CA TRP A 41 2.34 -10.19 -4.91
C TRP A 41 1.40 -9.05 -5.26
N ASN A 42 0.94 -8.34 -4.24
CA ASN A 42 0.25 -7.08 -4.40
C ASN A 42 1.08 -5.91 -3.89
N CYS A 43 0.59 -4.68 -4.08
CA CYS A 43 1.23 -3.52 -3.47
C CYS A 43 0.31 -2.33 -3.19
N VAL A 44 0.75 -1.51 -2.23
CA VAL A 44 0.30 -0.14 -1.97
C VAL A 44 1.51 0.78 -2.06
N THR A 45 1.53 1.66 -3.05
CA THR A 45 2.58 2.67 -3.20
C THR A 45 2.12 3.99 -2.59
N PHE A 46 2.97 4.60 -1.77
CA PHE A 46 2.79 5.93 -1.16
C PHE A 46 3.60 6.98 -1.90
N GLN A 47 2.93 8.00 -2.40
CA GLN A 47 3.52 9.13 -3.12
C GLN A 47 4.03 10.21 -2.15
N LYS A 48 4.90 11.12 -2.65
CA LYS A 48 5.45 12.25 -1.89
C LYS A 48 4.36 13.22 -1.39
N ASP A 49 3.26 13.35 -2.12
CA ASP A 49 2.09 14.16 -1.77
C ASP A 49 1.14 13.46 -0.77
N LYS A 50 1.56 12.32 -0.22
CA LYS A 50 0.78 11.47 0.71
C LYS A 50 -0.45 10.82 0.09
N THR A 51 -0.59 10.81 -1.23
CA THR A 51 -1.58 9.95 -1.88
C THR A 51 -1.06 8.52 -2.02
N ILE A 52 -1.96 7.58 -2.30
CA ILE A 52 -1.65 6.17 -2.49
C ILE A 52 -2.16 5.64 -3.83
N SER A 53 -1.47 4.63 -4.32
CA SER A 53 -1.89 3.82 -5.48
C SER A 53 -1.84 2.36 -5.08
N GLY A 54 -2.82 1.57 -5.51
CA GLY A 54 -2.93 0.16 -5.14
C GLY A 54 -3.03 -0.72 -6.36
N ALA A 55 -2.30 -1.83 -6.35
CA ALA A 55 -2.32 -2.82 -7.41
C ALA A 55 -2.63 -4.21 -6.85
N SER A 56 -3.47 -4.95 -7.58
CA SER A 56 -3.79 -6.35 -7.33
C SER A 56 -3.18 -7.23 -8.42
N PRO A 57 -2.85 -8.50 -8.10
CA PRO A 57 -2.47 -9.48 -9.13
C PRO A 57 -3.55 -9.68 -10.19
N LYS A 58 -4.83 -9.68 -9.80
CA LYS A 58 -5.96 -9.98 -10.68
C LYS A 58 -6.28 -8.88 -11.68
N ASN A 59 -6.29 -7.62 -11.23
CA ASN A 59 -6.78 -6.49 -12.02
C ASN A 59 -5.69 -5.45 -12.35
N GLY A 60 -4.46 -5.64 -11.86
CA GLY A 60 -3.42 -4.61 -11.97
C GLY A 60 -3.76 -3.39 -11.11
N LEU A 61 -3.54 -2.19 -11.66
CA LEU A 61 -3.75 -0.92 -10.95
C LEU A 61 -5.25 -0.66 -10.71
N LEU A 62 -5.68 -0.67 -9.45
CA LEU A 62 -7.09 -0.46 -9.06
C LEU A 62 -7.41 1.00 -8.80
N PHE A 63 -6.49 1.73 -8.17
CA PHE A 63 -6.63 3.16 -7.90
C PHE A 63 -5.28 3.85 -7.94
N LYS A 64 -5.32 5.15 -8.29
CA LYS A 64 -4.13 5.99 -8.45
C LYS A 64 -4.34 7.31 -7.74
N ASN A 65 -3.33 7.73 -6.98
CA ASN A 65 -3.30 8.99 -6.25
C ASN A 65 -4.55 9.22 -5.38
N ALA A 66 -5.04 8.15 -4.74
CA ALA A 66 -6.17 8.20 -3.82
C ALA A 66 -5.73 8.73 -2.44
N PRO A 67 -6.64 9.33 -1.63
CA PRO A 67 -6.34 9.65 -0.25
C PRO A 67 -6.06 8.39 0.57
N GLN A 68 -5.23 8.52 1.61
CA GLN A 68 -5.01 7.42 2.56
C GLN A 68 -6.28 7.13 3.38
N PRO A 69 -6.55 5.86 3.70
CA PRO A 69 -7.55 5.48 4.69
C PRO A 69 -7.33 6.19 6.02
N LYS A 70 -8.41 6.69 6.61
CA LYS A 70 -8.42 7.38 7.90
C LYS A 70 -8.95 6.50 9.03
N THR A 71 -9.58 5.38 8.70
CA THR A 71 -10.06 4.40 9.67
C THR A 71 -9.62 2.99 9.30
N LYS A 72 -9.73 2.09 10.27
CA LYS A 72 -9.44 0.67 10.05
C LYS A 72 -10.39 0.07 9.01
N GLU A 73 -11.67 0.43 9.05
CA GLU A 73 -12.68 -0.08 8.13
C GLU A 73 -12.37 0.32 6.68
N GLU A 74 -11.97 1.57 6.44
CA GLU A 74 -11.55 2.03 5.11
C GLU A 74 -10.31 1.26 4.63
N ALA A 75 -9.36 0.98 5.53
CA ALA A 75 -8.14 0.24 5.22
C ALA A 75 -8.41 -1.24 4.94
N ASP A 76 -9.30 -1.89 5.69
CA ASP A 76 -9.74 -3.27 5.48
C ASP A 76 -10.41 -3.42 4.10
N ILE A 77 -11.27 -2.47 3.71
CA ILE A 77 -11.90 -2.46 2.37
C ILE A 77 -10.83 -2.35 1.28
N LEU A 78 -9.85 -1.47 1.47
CA LEU A 78 -8.75 -1.30 0.52
C LEU A 78 -7.94 -2.58 0.38
N LEU A 79 -7.55 -3.22 1.50
CA LEU A 79 -6.79 -4.48 1.46
C LEU A 79 -7.56 -5.57 0.74
N LYS A 80 -8.86 -5.71 1.02
CA LYS A 80 -9.71 -6.70 0.35
C LYS A 80 -9.69 -6.54 -1.17
N GLN A 81 -9.64 -5.31 -1.69
CA GLN A 81 -9.60 -5.06 -3.13
C GLN A 81 -8.24 -5.42 -3.74
N ILE A 82 -7.14 -5.01 -3.09
CA ILE A 82 -5.79 -5.23 -3.63
C ILE A 82 -5.27 -6.66 -3.41
N GLU A 83 -5.87 -7.41 -2.48
CA GLU A 83 -5.55 -8.81 -2.19
C GLU A 83 -6.34 -9.81 -3.04
N GLU A 84 -7.14 -9.35 -4.02
CA GLU A 84 -7.75 -10.28 -5.00
C GLU A 84 -6.71 -10.80 -6.00
N TYR A 85 -6.58 -12.13 -6.09
CA TYR A 85 -5.72 -12.84 -7.03
C TYR A 85 -6.44 -14.03 -7.69
#